data_AF-A0A1V9KC72-F1
#
_entry.id   AF-A0A1V9KC72-F1
#
_cell.length_a   1.000
_cell.length_b   1.000
_cell.length_c   1.000
_cell.angle_alpha   90.00
_cell.angle_beta   90.00
_cell.angle_gamma   90.00
#
_symmetry.space_group_name_H-M   'P 1'
#
loop_
_entity.id
_entity.type
_entity.pdbx_description
1 polymer ?
#
loop_
_entity_poly.entity_id
_entity_poly.type
_entity_poly.pdbx_seq_one_letter_code
_entity_poly.pdbx_strand_id
1 'polypeptide(L)'
;MLRRLLLTAAASATAALTAVPSASAGTPAPPPAASLLPTAAPAPPAAAPVGLSSLYTAARGGMEPAAMPPPARPEDSGDKLTVTVQDAGSGADGTYELGCHPAGGSHPRPAEACDLLDGNTTWGKDLFAPVPPSALCTMQYGGPATAHVTGTWAGRPVDARYDRTNGCEISRWNTMVPFLPDLMS
;
A
#
# COMPACT_ATOMS: atom_id res chain seq x y z
N MET A 1 68.94 48.99 4.19
CA MET A 1 67.74 48.34 3.62
C MET A 1 68.06 46.86 3.41
N LEU A 2 67.74 45.98 4.36
CA LEU A 2 68.11 44.57 4.31
C LEU A 2 66.84 43.71 4.26
N ARG A 3 66.58 43.18 3.07
CA ARG A 3 65.38 42.45 2.65
C ARG A 3 65.44 41.03 3.21
N ARG A 4 64.69 40.74 4.29
CA ARG A 4 64.58 39.40 4.88
C ARG A 4 63.71 38.52 3.98
N LEU A 5 64.31 37.48 3.38
CA LEU A 5 63.60 36.39 2.72
C LEU A 5 62.91 35.51 3.78
N LEU A 6 61.59 35.37 3.68
CA LEU A 6 60.79 34.41 4.43
C LEU A 6 60.71 33.11 3.60
N LEU A 7 61.23 32.01 4.16
CA LEU A 7 61.09 30.68 3.59
C LEU A 7 59.66 30.16 3.85
N THR A 8 58.93 29.84 2.79
CA THR A 8 57.65 29.14 2.82
C THR A 8 57.90 27.63 2.98
N ALA A 9 57.47 27.06 4.11
CA ALA A 9 57.43 25.62 4.30
C ALA A 9 56.14 25.05 3.69
N ALA A 10 56.25 24.28 2.62
CA ALA A 10 55.14 23.52 2.04
C ALA A 10 55.04 22.16 2.75
N ALA A 11 53.96 21.92 3.48
CA ALA A 11 53.65 20.63 4.07
C ALA A 11 52.79 19.82 3.08
N SER A 12 53.35 18.77 2.50
CA SER A 12 52.64 17.82 1.65
C SER A 12 51.98 16.75 2.51
N ALA A 13 50.65 16.71 2.53
CA ALA A 13 49.89 15.65 3.18
C ALA A 13 49.62 14.52 2.18
N THR A 14 50.25 13.36 2.39
CA THR A 14 50.00 12.13 1.62
C THR A 14 48.82 11.38 2.23
N ALA A 15 47.71 11.30 1.51
CA ALA A 15 46.56 10.48 1.87
C ALA A 15 46.82 9.01 1.47
N ALA A 16 46.91 8.12 2.44
CA ALA A 16 46.96 6.68 2.23
C ALA A 16 45.55 6.15 1.92
N LEU A 17 45.34 5.64 0.71
CA LEU A 17 44.14 4.88 0.34
C LEU A 17 44.20 3.50 1.00
N THR A 18 43.29 3.21 1.93
CA THR A 18 43.02 1.85 2.39
C THR A 18 41.91 1.26 1.52
N ALA A 19 42.23 0.21 0.77
CA ALA A 19 41.27 -0.54 -0.03
C ALA A 19 40.40 -1.42 0.88
N VAL A 20 39.08 -1.24 0.81
CA VAL A 20 38.10 -2.07 1.53
C VAL A 20 37.80 -3.31 0.67
N PRO A 21 37.86 -4.54 1.22
CA PRO A 21 37.51 -5.74 0.46
C PRO A 21 36.00 -5.76 0.14
N SER A 22 35.68 -6.00 -1.12
CA SER A 22 34.31 -6.21 -1.60
C SER A 22 33.82 -7.58 -1.17
N ALA A 23 32.77 -7.62 -0.34
CA ALA A 23 32.05 -8.83 -0.02
C ALA A 23 31.08 -9.18 -1.17
N SER A 24 31.41 -10.20 -1.95
CA SER A 24 30.54 -10.77 -2.98
C SER A 24 29.42 -11.56 -2.29
N ALA A 25 28.22 -10.98 -2.25
CA ALA A 25 27.02 -11.69 -1.85
C ALA A 25 26.71 -12.79 -2.89
N GLY A 26 26.82 -14.05 -2.45
CA GLY A 26 26.46 -15.22 -3.24
C GLY A 26 24.98 -15.19 -3.61
N THR A 27 24.70 -15.47 -4.88
CA THR A 27 23.36 -15.54 -5.45
C THR A 27 22.60 -16.73 -4.84
N PRO A 28 21.40 -16.55 -4.24
CA PRO A 28 20.60 -17.69 -3.81
C PRO A 28 20.09 -18.47 -5.03
N ALA A 29 20.26 -19.79 -4.98
CA ALA A 29 19.78 -20.72 -6.00
C ALA A 29 18.24 -20.71 -6.07
N PRO A 30 17.64 -20.76 -7.28
CA PRO A 30 16.19 -20.87 -7.41
C PRO A 30 15.70 -22.26 -6.97
N PRO A 31 14.49 -22.37 -6.39
CA PRO A 31 13.87 -23.65 -6.10
C PRO A 31 13.53 -24.41 -7.40
N PRO A 32 13.49 -25.76 -7.38
CA PRO A 32 13.13 -26.55 -8.54
C PRO A 32 11.67 -26.28 -8.96
N ALA A 33 11.50 -25.94 -10.24
CA ALA A 33 10.18 -25.83 -10.86
C ALA A 33 9.47 -27.19 -10.82
N ALA A 34 8.39 -27.27 -10.05
CA ALA A 34 7.48 -28.41 -10.10
C ALA A 34 6.74 -28.38 -11.44
N SER A 35 7.18 -29.22 -12.39
CA SER A 35 6.51 -29.45 -13.66
C SER A 35 5.17 -30.14 -13.42
N LEU A 36 4.08 -29.36 -13.49
CA LEU A 36 2.73 -29.91 -13.57
C LEU A 36 2.49 -30.37 -15.02
N LEU A 37 2.35 -31.68 -15.17
CA LEU A 37 1.97 -32.34 -16.41
C LEU A 37 0.58 -31.85 -16.85
N PRO A 38 0.36 -31.50 -18.14
CA PRO A 38 -0.97 -31.23 -18.65
C PRO A 38 -1.75 -32.54 -18.78
N THR A 39 -2.82 -32.70 -18.00
CA THR A 39 -3.82 -33.75 -18.20
C THR A 39 -4.64 -33.42 -19.45
N ALA A 40 -4.47 -34.25 -20.48
CA ALA A 40 -5.24 -34.20 -21.72
C ALA A 40 -6.72 -34.48 -21.45
N ALA A 41 -7.58 -33.51 -21.75
CA ALA A 41 -9.03 -33.70 -21.78
C ALA A 41 -9.45 -34.25 -23.17
N PRO A 42 -10.40 -35.21 -23.23
CA PRO A 42 -10.84 -35.79 -24.50
C PRO A 42 -11.77 -34.87 -25.29
N ALA A 43 -11.61 -34.91 -26.62
CA ALA A 43 -12.40 -34.18 -27.61
C ALA A 43 -13.86 -34.69 -27.68
N PRO A 44 -14.85 -33.80 -27.88
CA PRO A 44 -16.21 -34.20 -28.25
C PRO A 44 -16.35 -34.40 -29.78
N PRO A 45 -17.18 -35.37 -30.23
CA PRO A 45 -17.44 -35.59 -31.65
C PRO A 45 -18.40 -34.54 -32.23
N ALA A 46 -18.09 -34.12 -33.45
CA ALA A 46 -18.92 -33.28 -34.29
C ALA A 46 -20.19 -34.01 -34.74
N ALA A 47 -21.34 -33.36 -34.58
CA ALA A 47 -22.57 -33.68 -35.30
C ALA A 47 -23.27 -32.38 -35.69
N ALA A 48 -23.50 -32.20 -36.98
CA ALA A 48 -24.32 -31.15 -37.60
C ALA A 48 -25.34 -31.85 -38.51
N PRO A 49 -26.26 -31.10 -39.15
CA PRO A 49 -27.33 -30.25 -38.63
C PRO A 49 -28.70 -30.82 -39.06
N VAL A 50 -29.82 -30.13 -38.79
CA VAL A 50 -31.07 -29.98 -39.59
C VAL A 50 -32.24 -29.74 -38.61
N GLY A 51 -32.94 -28.63 -38.78
CA GLY A 51 -34.20 -28.38 -38.07
C GLY A 51 -34.76 -26.99 -38.30
N LEU A 52 -35.64 -26.87 -39.29
CA LEU A 52 -36.36 -25.66 -39.68
C LEU A 52 -37.39 -25.20 -38.62
N SER A 53 -37.54 -23.88 -38.51
CA SER A 53 -38.78 -23.14 -38.27
C SER A 53 -39.58 -23.36 -36.98
N SER A 54 -39.65 -22.31 -36.15
CA SER A 54 -40.93 -21.76 -35.68
C SER A 54 -40.73 -20.37 -35.07
N LEU A 55 -41.22 -19.36 -35.78
CA LEU A 55 -41.43 -18.01 -35.27
C LEU A 55 -42.64 -18.07 -34.33
N TYR A 56 -42.42 -18.01 -33.02
CA TYR A 56 -43.50 -17.75 -32.07
C TYR A 56 -43.16 -16.51 -31.24
N THR A 57 -43.46 -15.36 -31.83
CA THR A 57 -43.58 -14.07 -31.16
C THR A 57 -44.81 -14.09 -30.25
N ALA A 58 -44.64 -14.57 -29.02
CA ALA A 58 -45.58 -14.26 -27.94
C ALA A 58 -45.07 -13.00 -27.23
N ALA A 59 -45.59 -11.85 -27.64
CA ALA A 59 -45.49 -10.61 -26.88
C ALA A 59 -46.22 -10.80 -25.54
N ARG A 60 -45.48 -11.24 -24.51
CA ARG A 60 -45.91 -11.07 -23.13
C ARG A 60 -45.41 -9.70 -22.67
N GLY A 61 -46.30 -8.71 -22.74
CA GLY A 61 -46.17 -7.49 -21.96
C GLY A 61 -46.30 -7.83 -20.48
N GLY A 62 -45.20 -8.29 -19.89
CA GLY A 62 -45.07 -8.39 -18.44
C GLY A 62 -44.72 -6.99 -17.93
N MET A 63 -45.66 -6.37 -17.21
CA MET A 63 -45.32 -5.30 -16.29
C MET A 63 -44.46 -5.93 -15.19
N GLU A 64 -43.13 -5.86 -15.33
CA GLU A 64 -42.22 -6.30 -14.28
C GLU A 64 -42.47 -5.39 -13.07
N PRO A 65 -42.84 -5.93 -11.90
CA PRO A 65 -42.93 -5.11 -10.70
C PRO A 65 -41.54 -4.53 -10.46
N ALA A 66 -41.44 -3.20 -10.44
CA ALA A 66 -40.19 -2.52 -10.12
C ALA A 66 -39.67 -3.05 -8.78
N ALA A 67 -38.63 -3.89 -8.85
CA ALA A 67 -37.98 -4.43 -7.67
C ALA A 67 -37.37 -3.25 -6.92
N MET A 68 -37.97 -2.90 -5.79
CA MET A 68 -37.43 -1.87 -4.90
C MET A 68 -36.05 -2.36 -4.43
N PRO A 69 -34.97 -1.58 -4.60
CA PRO A 69 -33.65 -2.01 -4.15
C PRO A 69 -33.70 -2.35 -2.66
N PRO A 70 -33.02 -3.42 -2.22
CA PRO A 70 -32.96 -3.76 -0.80
C PRO A 70 -32.41 -2.57 0.00
N PRO A 71 -32.82 -2.40 1.27
CA PRO A 71 -32.28 -1.36 2.12
C PRO A 71 -30.76 -1.50 2.17
N ALA A 72 -30.04 -0.42 1.86
CA ALA A 72 -28.59 -0.39 1.93
C ALA A 72 -28.14 -0.73 3.35
N ARG A 73 -27.37 -1.79 3.50
CA ARG A 73 -26.75 -2.14 4.77
C ARG A 73 -25.52 -1.25 4.99
N PRO A 74 -25.05 -1.06 6.23
CA PRO A 74 -23.82 -0.31 6.50
C PRO A 74 -22.63 -0.84 5.70
N GLU A 75 -22.60 -2.16 5.49
CA GLU A 75 -21.64 -2.89 4.65
C GLU A 75 -21.81 -2.69 3.13
N ASP A 76 -22.94 -2.15 2.66
CA ASP A 76 -23.12 -1.70 1.28
C ASP A 76 -22.59 -0.27 1.06
N SER A 77 -22.27 0.45 2.14
CA SER A 77 -21.55 1.72 2.10
C SER A 77 -20.06 1.40 2.10
N GLY A 78 -19.45 1.33 0.90
CA GLY A 78 -18.03 0.98 0.75
C GLY A 78 -17.09 1.78 1.66
N ASP A 79 -15.87 1.27 1.88
CA ASP A 79 -14.94 1.84 2.85
C ASP A 79 -14.58 3.29 2.50
N LYS A 80 -14.60 4.16 3.51
CA LYS A 80 -14.36 5.60 3.36
C LYS A 80 -13.48 6.07 4.48
N LEU A 81 -12.30 6.54 4.14
CA LEU A 81 -11.33 7.10 5.07
C LEU A 81 -10.97 8.52 4.67
N THR A 82 -10.74 9.36 5.67
CA THR A 82 -10.12 10.67 5.53
C THR A 82 -8.79 10.62 6.28
N VAL A 83 -7.69 10.92 5.58
CA VAL A 83 -6.36 11.00 6.15
C VAL A 83 -5.84 12.42 6.09
N THR A 84 -5.50 12.97 7.25
CA THR A 84 -4.88 14.29 7.39
C THR A 84 -3.42 14.12 7.76
N VAL A 85 -2.52 14.54 6.89
CA VAL A 85 -1.06 14.48 7.08
C VAL A 85 -0.53 15.87 7.39
N GLN A 86 0.39 15.95 8.36
CA GLN A 86 1.05 17.18 8.77
C GLN A 86 2.54 16.94 8.98
N ASP A 87 3.36 17.97 8.76
CA ASP A 87 4.81 17.98 8.97
C ASP A 87 5.59 16.89 8.20
N ALA A 88 5.01 16.37 7.12
CA ALA A 88 5.63 15.43 6.17
C ALA A 88 6.28 16.15 4.97
N GLY A 89 6.05 17.46 4.84
CA GLY A 89 6.54 18.31 3.76
C GLY A 89 5.44 18.65 2.76
N SER A 90 5.60 19.78 2.05
CA SER A 90 4.52 20.38 1.24
C SER A 90 3.96 19.51 0.12
N GLY A 91 4.68 18.46 -0.31
CA GLY A 91 4.20 17.49 -1.29
C GLY A 91 3.32 16.37 -0.72
N ALA A 92 3.33 16.18 0.60
CA ALA A 92 2.64 15.10 1.30
C ALA A 92 1.67 15.60 2.38
N ASP A 93 1.83 16.85 2.83
CA ASP A 93 0.91 17.49 3.78
C ASP A 93 -0.44 17.81 3.12
N GLY A 94 -1.52 17.54 3.84
CA GLY A 94 -2.87 17.78 3.34
C GLY A 94 -3.92 16.89 3.97
N THR A 95 -5.15 17.04 3.50
CA THR A 95 -6.27 16.14 3.82
C THR A 95 -6.67 15.42 2.56
N TYR A 96 -6.77 14.10 2.64
CA TYR A 96 -7.08 13.23 1.51
C TYR A 96 -8.25 12.32 1.85
N GLU A 97 -9.20 12.21 0.94
CA GLU A 97 -10.27 11.23 0.97
C GLU A 97 -9.84 9.98 0.21
N LEU A 98 -10.09 8.83 0.81
CA LEU A 98 -9.93 7.52 0.20
C LEU A 98 -11.26 6.77 0.28
N GLY A 99 -11.80 6.39 -0.88
CA GLY A 99 -12.84 5.40 -0.99
C GLY A 99 -12.24 4.09 -1.48
N CYS A 100 -12.66 2.96 -0.91
CA CYS A 100 -12.38 1.63 -1.44
C CYS A 100 -13.70 0.92 -1.78
N HIS A 101 -13.64 -0.03 -2.73
CA HIS A 101 -14.81 -0.76 -3.24
C HIS A 101 -15.94 0.14 -3.82
N PRO A 102 -15.68 0.98 -4.85
CA PRO A 102 -14.47 1.04 -5.68
C PRO A 102 -13.42 2.05 -5.21
N ALA A 103 -12.15 1.83 -5.61
CA ALA A 103 -11.03 2.71 -5.28
C ALA A 103 -11.19 4.11 -5.88
N GLY A 104 -11.00 5.16 -5.07
CA GLY A 104 -11.07 6.55 -5.54
C GLY A 104 -10.89 7.58 -4.41
N GLY A 105 -11.20 8.84 -4.71
CA GLY A 105 -11.01 9.97 -3.79
C GLY A 105 -9.84 10.86 -4.19
N SER A 106 -9.45 11.77 -3.30
CA SER A 106 -8.33 12.70 -3.52
C SER A 106 -6.97 12.13 -3.10
N HIS A 107 -6.94 10.92 -2.51
CA HIS A 107 -5.70 10.24 -2.16
C HIS A 107 -4.76 10.09 -3.37
N PRO A 108 -3.44 10.37 -3.25
CA PRO A 108 -2.52 10.38 -4.40
C PRO A 108 -2.41 9.04 -5.13
N ARG A 109 -2.61 7.93 -4.40
CA ARG A 109 -2.54 6.55 -4.91
C ARG A 109 -3.69 5.73 -4.35
N PRO A 110 -4.93 5.90 -4.84
CA PRO A 110 -6.09 5.32 -4.18
C PRO A 110 -6.13 3.79 -4.33
N ALA A 111 -5.81 3.26 -5.52
CA ALA A 111 -5.80 1.83 -5.76
C ALA A 111 -4.76 1.10 -4.88
N GLU A 112 -3.50 1.56 -4.90
CA GLU A 112 -2.44 0.94 -4.10
C GLU A 112 -2.69 1.05 -2.59
N ALA A 113 -3.30 2.15 -2.13
CA ALA A 113 -3.68 2.31 -0.74
C ALA A 113 -4.78 1.31 -0.34
N CYS A 114 -5.80 1.12 -1.17
CA CYS A 114 -6.83 0.11 -0.93
C CYS A 114 -6.22 -1.29 -0.91
N ASP A 115 -5.39 -1.65 -1.89
CA ASP A 115 -4.74 -2.97 -1.97
C ASP A 115 -3.92 -3.28 -0.70
N LEU A 116 -3.21 -2.29 -0.16
CA LEU A 116 -2.46 -2.41 1.09
C LEU A 116 -3.40 -2.64 2.29
N LEU A 117 -4.43 -1.82 2.42
CA LEU A 117 -5.37 -1.91 3.55
C LEU A 117 -6.13 -3.24 3.51
N ASP A 118 -6.55 -3.70 2.33
CA ASP A 118 -7.19 -5.00 2.14
C ASP A 118 -6.24 -6.15 2.47
N GLY A 119 -5.01 -6.11 1.94
CA GLY A 119 -3.99 -7.14 2.19
C GLY A 119 -3.58 -7.26 3.66
N ASN A 120 -3.63 -6.16 4.41
CA ASN A 120 -3.29 -6.14 5.84
C ASN A 120 -4.51 -6.36 6.75
N THR A 121 -5.72 -6.35 6.21
CA THR A 121 -6.94 -6.57 7.00
C THR A 121 -7.05 -8.03 7.39
N THR A 122 -7.06 -8.29 8.70
CA THR A 122 -7.28 -9.63 9.27
C THR A 122 -8.51 -9.62 10.16
N TRP A 123 -9.41 -10.58 9.97
CA TRP A 123 -10.60 -10.73 10.81
C TRP A 123 -10.25 -10.85 12.30
N GLY A 124 -10.94 -10.07 13.12
CA GLY A 124 -10.71 -10.02 14.57
C GLY A 124 -9.49 -9.20 15.01
N LYS A 125 -8.71 -8.65 14.07
CA LYS A 125 -7.61 -7.73 14.38
C LYS A 125 -7.96 -6.32 13.95
N ASP A 126 -7.58 -5.36 14.78
CA ASP A 126 -7.66 -3.95 14.41
C ASP A 126 -6.40 -3.51 13.67
N LEU A 127 -6.55 -3.22 12.38
CA LEU A 127 -5.48 -2.73 11.51
C LEU A 127 -4.99 -1.35 11.95
N PHE A 128 -5.88 -0.52 12.49
CA PHE A 128 -5.60 0.86 12.88
C PHE A 128 -5.21 0.99 14.35
N ALA A 129 -5.11 -0.13 15.09
CA ALA A 129 -4.77 -0.12 16.51
C ALA A 129 -3.45 0.63 16.79
N PRO A 130 -3.37 1.40 17.88
CA PRO A 130 -2.14 2.04 18.30
C PRO A 130 -1.09 1.02 18.78
N VAL A 131 0.15 1.46 18.90
CA VAL A 131 1.19 0.66 19.56
C VAL A 131 0.79 0.45 21.03
N PRO A 132 0.85 -0.79 21.56
CA PRO A 132 0.56 -1.05 22.96
C PRO A 132 1.51 -0.26 23.87
N PRO A 133 1.03 0.32 24.98
CA PRO A 133 1.88 1.11 25.89
C PRO A 133 3.00 0.29 26.56
N SER A 134 2.86 -1.03 26.58
CA SER A 134 3.87 -1.97 27.10
C SER A 134 4.88 -2.45 26.05
N ALA A 135 4.79 -1.95 24.81
CA ALA A 135 5.72 -2.33 23.76
C ALA A 135 7.14 -1.82 24.06
N LEU A 136 8.15 -2.67 23.83
CA LEU A 136 9.55 -2.28 23.96
C LEU A 136 10.00 -1.63 22.66
N CYS A 137 10.01 -0.29 22.66
CA CYS A 137 10.33 0.52 21.48
C CYS A 137 11.70 1.18 21.60
N THR A 138 12.44 1.25 20.49
CA THR A 138 13.69 2.01 20.45
C THR A 138 13.42 3.51 20.49
N MET A 139 14.31 4.30 21.09
CA MET A 139 14.23 5.76 21.15
C MET A 139 14.68 6.47 19.85
N GLN A 140 14.31 5.90 18.70
CA GLN A 140 14.64 6.46 17.38
C GLN A 140 13.57 7.47 16.97
N TYR A 141 13.99 8.71 16.71
CA TYR A 141 13.09 9.75 16.23
C TYR A 141 13.11 9.83 14.70
N GLY A 142 11.96 9.61 14.06
CA GLY A 142 11.79 9.54 12.61
C GLY A 142 11.34 10.84 11.95
N GLY A 143 11.22 11.93 12.72
CA GLY A 143 10.79 13.24 12.24
C GLY A 143 9.44 13.68 12.82
N PRO A 144 9.02 14.92 12.53
CA PRO A 144 7.82 15.53 13.12
C PRO A 144 6.51 15.06 12.49
N ALA A 145 6.56 14.35 11.36
CA ALA A 145 5.37 13.99 10.60
C ALA A 145 4.33 13.23 11.43
N THR A 146 3.08 13.64 11.27
CA THR A 146 1.91 12.98 11.87
C THR A 146 0.83 12.72 10.84
N ALA A 147 -0.03 11.74 11.12
CA ALA A 147 -1.25 11.51 10.36
C ALA A 147 -2.42 11.19 11.27
N HIS A 148 -3.60 11.73 10.95
CA HIS A 148 -4.86 11.39 11.60
C HIS A 148 -5.80 10.77 10.58
N VAL A 149 -6.24 9.55 10.84
CA VAL A 149 -7.11 8.77 9.98
C VAL A 149 -8.46 8.62 10.65
N THR A 150 -9.51 8.98 9.93
CA THR A 150 -10.90 8.84 10.40
C THR A 150 -11.76 8.19 9.33
N GLY A 151 -12.91 7.64 9.72
CA GLY A 151 -13.92 7.15 8.78
C GLY A 151 -14.42 5.76 9.11
N THR A 152 -14.65 4.93 8.09
CA THR A 152 -15.13 3.55 8.21
C THR A 152 -14.30 2.62 7.35
N TRP A 153 -13.86 1.51 7.95
CA TRP A 153 -13.12 0.44 7.28
C TRP A 153 -13.66 -0.93 7.72
N ALA A 154 -13.98 -1.80 6.77
CA ALA A 154 -14.55 -3.13 6.99
C ALA A 154 -15.75 -3.11 7.97
N GLY A 155 -16.63 -2.11 7.81
CA GLY A 155 -17.81 -1.91 8.66
C GLY A 155 -17.52 -1.40 10.08
N ARG A 156 -16.28 -1.01 10.40
CA ARG A 156 -15.90 -0.48 11.72
C ARG A 156 -15.50 0.99 11.63
N PRO A 157 -15.86 1.82 12.62
CA PRO A 157 -15.36 3.18 12.69
C PRO A 157 -13.85 3.19 12.95
N VAL A 158 -13.16 4.14 12.32
CA VAL A 158 -11.73 4.36 12.49
C VAL A 158 -11.51 5.77 13.05
N ASP A 159 -10.69 5.86 14.09
CA ASP A 159 -10.06 7.09 14.57
C ASP A 159 -8.65 6.70 15.05
N ALA A 160 -7.64 6.98 14.24
CA ALA A 160 -6.28 6.52 14.50
C ALA A 160 -5.26 7.62 14.22
N ARG A 161 -4.33 7.79 15.13
CA ARG A 161 -3.20 8.70 14.99
C ARG A 161 -1.93 7.91 14.71
N TYR A 162 -1.09 8.48 13.86
CA TYR A 162 0.24 8.00 13.54
C TYR A 162 1.22 9.14 13.79
N ASP A 163 2.33 8.80 14.40
CA ASP A 163 3.48 9.67 14.57
C ASP A 163 4.75 8.88 14.26
N ARG A 164 5.90 9.53 14.42
CA ARG A 164 7.21 8.90 14.16
C ARG A 164 8.17 9.16 15.32
N THR A 165 7.66 9.22 16.54
CA THR A 165 8.42 9.64 17.72
C THR A 165 9.36 8.56 18.28
N ASN A 166 9.10 7.29 17.97
CA ASN A 166 9.91 6.14 18.40
C ASN A 166 9.90 5.03 17.33
N GLY A 167 10.71 3.98 17.53
CA GLY A 167 10.88 2.91 16.55
C GLY A 167 9.62 2.10 16.23
N CYS A 168 8.71 1.92 17.20
CA CYS A 168 7.46 1.22 16.96
C CYS A 168 6.51 2.05 16.10
N GLU A 169 6.42 3.36 16.38
CA GLU A 169 5.57 4.27 15.61
C GLU A 169 6.09 4.45 14.19
N ILE A 170 7.42 4.54 14.01
CA ILE A 170 8.04 4.51 12.68
C ILE A 170 7.68 3.23 11.92
N SER A 171 7.81 2.06 12.56
CA SER A 171 7.48 0.78 11.92
C SER A 171 5.99 0.68 11.56
N ARG A 172 5.12 1.21 12.42
CA ARG A 172 3.68 1.23 12.20
C ARG A 172 3.32 2.16 11.03
N TRP A 173 3.94 3.33 10.94
CA TRP A 173 3.83 4.23 9.79
C TRP A 173 4.23 3.52 8.50
N ASN A 174 5.40 2.89 8.48
CA ASN A 174 5.95 2.25 7.28
C ASN A 174 5.09 1.08 6.78
N THR A 175 4.44 0.36 7.69
CA THR A 175 3.50 -0.73 7.34
C THR A 175 2.26 -0.20 6.62
N MET A 176 1.97 1.09 6.76
CA MET A 176 0.87 1.78 6.10
C MET A 176 1.28 2.45 4.79
N VAL A 177 2.52 2.36 4.31
CA VAL A 177 2.88 2.83 2.97
C VAL A 177 2.37 1.81 1.95
N PRO A 178 1.58 2.17 0.92
CA PRO A 178 1.41 3.52 0.36
C PRO A 178 0.16 4.34 0.78
N PHE A 179 -0.63 3.86 1.74
CA PHE A 179 -1.73 4.63 2.32
C PHE A 179 -1.26 5.87 3.10
N LEU A 180 -0.12 5.79 3.77
CA LEU A 180 0.61 6.95 4.27
C LEU A 180 1.77 7.31 3.34
N PRO A 181 2.24 8.58 3.35
CA PRO A 181 3.41 8.99 2.60
C PRO A 181 4.66 8.17 2.94
N ASP A 182 5.44 7.85 1.92
CA ASP A 182 6.79 7.28 2.11
C ASP A 182 7.77 8.40 2.45
N LEU A 183 8.42 8.27 3.61
CA LEU A 183 9.30 9.28 4.18
C LEU A 183 10.67 8.68 4.59
N MET A 184 11.06 7.56 3.97
CA MET A 184 12.37 6.91 4.18
C MET A 184 13.33 7.07 2.99
N SER A 185 13.06 7.99 2.06
CA SER A 185 13.89 8.29 0.89
C SER A 185 15.07 9.23 1.20
#